data_AF-Q47H22-F1
#
_entry.id   AF-Q47H22-F1
#
_cell.length_a   1.000
_cell.length_b   1.000
_cell.length_c   1.000
_cell.angle_alpha   90.00
_cell.angle_beta   90.00
_cell.angle_gamma   90.00
#
_symmetry.space_group_name_H-M   'P 1'
#
loop_
_entity.id
_entity.type
_entity.pdbx_description
1 polymer ?
#
loop_
_entity_poly.entity_id
_entity_poly.type
_entity_poly.pdbx_seq_one_letter_code
_entity_poly.pdbx_strand_id
1 'polypeptide(L)'
;MKTVVRAFFKTLRVVIGPFMLLGEFVTRPKGVLRSAASQAEVDQQCASIVLYQYKTCPFCIKVRQEMRRLALTVQKLDAQQPGANREDLVSGGGKAKVPCLKITDPAGKTQWLYESGEIIKYLRSRFATA
;
A
#
# COMPACT_ATOMS: atom_id res chain seq x y z
N MET A 1 -9.28 -31.06 12.67
CA MET A 1 -8.28 -30.05 13.10
C MET A 1 -8.24 -28.78 12.24
N LYS A 2 -8.19 -28.86 10.89
CA LYS A 2 -8.04 -27.68 10.03
C LYS A 2 -9.15 -26.61 10.19
N THR A 3 -10.39 -27.02 10.48
CA THR A 3 -11.55 -26.13 10.65
C THR A 3 -11.53 -25.35 11.97
N VAL A 4 -11.18 -26.00 13.08
CA VAL A 4 -11.07 -25.37 14.40
C VAL A 4 -9.93 -24.34 14.40
N VAL A 5 -8.79 -24.69 13.81
CA VAL A 5 -7.66 -23.77 13.66
C VAL A 5 -8.02 -22.57 12.77
N ARG A 6 -8.73 -22.79 11.66
CA ARG A 6 -9.25 -21.71 10.79
C ARG A 6 -10.23 -20.81 11.55
N ALA A 7 -11.14 -21.38 12.33
CA ALA A 7 -12.10 -20.62 13.13
C ALA A 7 -11.39 -19.77 14.19
N PHE A 8 -10.41 -20.35 14.90
CA PHE A 8 -9.57 -19.62 15.86
C PHE A 8 -8.88 -18.41 15.23
N PHE A 9 -8.16 -18.59 14.12
CA PHE A 9 -7.50 -17.46 13.43
C PHE A 9 -8.50 -16.45 12.86
N LYS A 10 -9.68 -16.89 12.43
CA LYS A 10 -10.74 -15.99 11.97
C LYS A 10 -11.23 -15.09 13.11
N THR A 11 -11.53 -15.67 14.28
CA THR A 11 -11.95 -14.91 15.47
C THR A 11 -10.84 -13.98 15.94
N LEU A 12 -9.60 -14.46 16.01
CA LEU A 12 -8.44 -13.65 16.38
C LEU A 12 -8.29 -12.43 15.46
N ARG A 13 -8.49 -12.61 14.14
CA ARG A 13 -8.40 -11.51 13.17
C ARG A 13 -9.53 -10.50 13.33
N VAL A 14 -10.73 -10.94 13.68
CA VAL A 14 -11.87 -10.04 13.96
C VAL A 14 -11.61 -9.19 15.19
N VAL A 15 -10.88 -9.71 16.19
CA VAL A 15 -10.52 -8.95 17.39
C VAL A 15 -9.31 -8.05 17.14
N ILE A 16 -8.19 -8.59 16.64
CA ILE A 16 -6.93 -7.83 16.46
C ILE A 16 -7.03 -6.80 15.33
N GLY A 17 -7.75 -7.12 14.25
CA GLY A 17 -7.87 -6.26 13.07
C GLY A 17 -8.32 -4.83 13.40
N PRO A 18 -9.46 -4.64 14.10
CA PRO A 18 -9.91 -3.35 14.57
C PRO A 18 -8.87 -2.58 15.39
N PHE A 19 -8.18 -3.23 16.34
CA PHE A 19 -7.14 -2.56 17.15
C PHE A 19 -5.96 -2.11 16.29
N MET A 20 -5.52 -2.91 15.32
CA MET A 20 -4.46 -2.50 14.39
C MET A 20 -4.87 -1.32 13.51
N LEU A 21 -6.10 -1.30 13.01
CA LEU A 21 -6.61 -0.20 12.18
C LEU A 21 -6.85 1.07 13.01
N LEU A 22 -7.33 0.93 14.25
CA LEU A 22 -7.44 2.04 15.19
C LEU A 22 -6.07 2.61 15.53
N GLY A 23 -5.08 1.75 15.81
CA GLY A 23 -3.69 2.15 16.01
C GLY A 23 -3.14 2.92 14.81
N GLU A 24 -3.34 2.41 13.59
CA GLU A 24 -2.97 3.13 12.37
C GLU A 24 -3.64 4.51 12.29
N PHE A 25 -4.91 4.64 12.69
CA PHE A 25 -5.64 5.91 12.70
C PHE A 25 -5.02 6.91 13.69
N VAL A 26 -4.73 6.46 14.92
CA VAL A 26 -4.16 7.30 15.97
C VAL A 26 -2.74 7.75 15.62
N THR A 27 -1.92 6.87 15.02
CA THR A 27 -0.53 7.18 14.66
C THR A 27 -0.40 7.79 13.26
N ARG A 28 -1.46 8.42 12.72
CA ARG A 28 -1.40 9.04 11.38
C ARG A 28 -0.43 10.23 11.41
N PRO A 29 0.63 10.21 10.58
CA PRO A 29 1.51 11.36 10.50
C PRO A 29 0.84 12.51 9.74
N LYS A 30 1.25 13.74 10.05
CA LYS A 30 0.89 14.92 9.23
C LYS A 30 1.58 14.82 7.87
N GLY A 31 0.86 15.17 6.82
CA GLY A 31 1.42 15.26 5.46
C GLY A 31 2.22 16.54 5.27
N VAL A 32 3.18 16.51 4.35
CA VAL A 32 3.85 17.70 3.84
C VAL A 32 2.83 18.66 3.23
N LEU A 33 3.07 19.96 3.39
CA LEU A 33 2.24 21.01 2.83
C LEU A 33 2.88 21.48 1.53
N ARG A 34 2.13 21.41 0.43
CA ARG A 34 2.56 21.87 -0.89
C ARG A 34 1.64 22.99 -1.38
N SER A 35 2.13 23.79 -2.33
CA SER A 35 1.27 24.66 -3.12
C SER A 35 0.26 23.82 -3.92
N ALA A 36 -0.87 24.40 -4.29
CA ALA A 36 -1.88 23.69 -5.09
C ALA A 36 -1.31 23.17 -6.43
N ALA A 37 -0.43 23.95 -7.07
CA ALA A 37 0.22 23.56 -8.32
C ALA A 37 1.17 22.36 -8.13
N SER A 38 2.05 22.41 -7.13
CA SER A 38 2.98 21.31 -6.82
C SER A 38 2.24 20.05 -6.40
N GLN A 39 1.13 20.17 -5.66
CA GLN A 39 0.32 19.03 -5.26
C GLN A 39 -0.37 18.37 -6.46
N ALA A 40 -0.89 19.16 -7.41
CA ALA A 40 -1.51 18.63 -8.62
C ALA A 40 -0.51 17.81 -9.47
N GLU A 41 0.73 18.27 -9.56
CA GLU A 41 1.80 17.52 -10.25
C GLU A 41 2.09 16.20 -9.55
N VAL A 42 2.22 16.21 -8.22
CA VAL A 42 2.42 14.98 -7.42
C VAL A 42 1.26 14.01 -7.60
N ASP A 43 0.02 14.49 -7.57
CA ASP A 43 -1.18 13.66 -7.74
C ASP A 43 -1.25 13.06 -9.16
N GLN A 44 -0.88 13.82 -10.20
CA GLN A 44 -0.77 13.30 -11.56
C GLN A 44 0.27 12.18 -11.65
N GLN A 45 1.44 12.36 -11.03
CA GLN A 45 2.45 11.30 -10.97
C GLN A 45 1.95 10.06 -10.21
N CYS A 46 1.20 10.25 -9.12
CA CYS A 46 0.63 9.16 -8.33
C CYS A 46 -0.40 8.33 -9.09
N ALA A 47 -1.06 8.87 -10.13
CA ALA A 47 -2.00 8.13 -10.97
C ALA A 47 -1.36 6.94 -11.71
N SER A 48 -0.04 6.98 -11.91
CA SER A 48 0.74 5.90 -12.52
C SER A 48 1.22 4.83 -11.53
N ILE A 49 0.84 4.95 -10.25
CA ILE A 49 1.32 4.12 -9.16
C ILE A 49 0.12 3.46 -8.46
N VAL A 50 0.24 2.16 -8.18
CA VAL A 50 -0.78 1.39 -7.45
C VAL A 50 -0.13 0.58 -6.33
N LEU A 51 -0.67 0.67 -5.12
CA LEU A 51 -0.23 -0.14 -3.98
C LEU A 51 -1.16 -1.34 -3.77
N TYR A 52 -0.63 -2.55 -3.91
CA TYR A 52 -1.27 -3.79 -3.48
C TYR A 52 -0.94 -4.03 -2.02
N GLN A 53 -1.99 -4.27 -1.23
CA GLN A 53 -1.89 -4.35 0.21
C GLN A 53 -2.89 -5.31 0.82
N TYR A 54 -2.68 -5.64 2.10
CA TYR A 54 -3.73 -6.14 2.97
C TYR A 54 -4.04 -5.06 4.01
N LYS A 55 -5.33 -4.84 4.31
CA LYS A 55 -5.75 -3.82 5.29
C LYS A 55 -5.04 -3.96 6.64
N THR A 56 -4.89 -5.18 7.14
CA THR A 56 -4.34 -5.48 8.48
C THR A 56 -2.85 -5.87 8.48
N CYS A 57 -2.10 -5.61 7.41
CA CYS A 57 -0.67 -5.94 7.36
C CYS A 57 0.18 -4.78 7.92
N PRO A 58 1.05 -5.01 8.93
CA PRO A 58 1.88 -3.97 9.54
C PRO A 58 2.87 -3.33 8.54
N PHE A 59 3.43 -4.11 7.63
CA PHE A 59 4.30 -3.59 6.57
C PHE A 59 3.54 -2.70 5.58
N CYS A 60 2.28 -3.04 5.27
CA CYS A 60 1.42 -2.17 4.45
C CYS A 60 1.06 -0.89 5.19
N ILE A 61 0.77 -0.97 6.49
CA ILE A 61 0.52 0.21 7.34
C ILE A 61 1.73 1.16 7.29
N LYS A 62 2.96 0.64 7.41
CA LYS A 62 4.20 1.43 7.33
C LYS A 62 4.30 2.20 6.00
N VAL A 63 4.02 1.54 4.87
CA VAL A 63 4.01 2.19 3.55
C VAL A 63 2.90 3.24 3.47
N ARG A 64 1.68 2.94 3.93
CA ARG A 64 0.56 3.91 3.95
C ARG A 64 0.87 5.14 4.80
N GLN A 65 1.53 4.97 5.94
CA GLN A 65 1.95 6.08 6.78
C GLN A 65 2.97 6.96 6.05
N GLU A 66 3.91 6.37 5.33
CA GLU A 66 4.86 7.13 4.53
C GLU A 66 4.19 7.89 3.36
N MET A 67 3.25 7.24 2.67
CA MET A 67 2.45 7.92 1.65
C MET A 67 1.67 9.10 2.21
N ARG A 68 1.14 8.99 3.45
CA ARG A 68 0.50 10.11 4.15
C ARG A 68 1.49 11.22 4.48
N ARG A 69 2.70 10.89 5.00
CA ARG A 69 3.77 11.88 5.24
C ARG A 69 4.08 12.68 3.99
N LEU A 70 4.19 12.00 2.86
CA LEU A 70 4.50 12.60 1.57
C LEU A 70 3.27 13.19 0.85
N ALA A 71 2.09 13.19 1.49
CA ALA A 71 0.82 13.66 0.92
C ALA A 71 0.51 13.07 -0.48
N LEU A 72 0.63 11.75 -0.61
CA LEU A 72 0.47 11.04 -1.89
C LEU A 72 -0.93 10.45 -2.08
N THR A 73 -1.56 10.77 -3.20
CA THR A 73 -2.87 10.24 -3.61
C THR A 73 -2.70 9.03 -4.51
N VAL A 74 -2.25 7.91 -3.94
CA VAL A 74 -2.03 6.64 -4.67
C VAL A 74 -3.18 5.67 -4.46
N GLN A 75 -3.58 5.00 -5.55
CA GLN A 75 -4.60 3.95 -5.54
C GLN A 75 -4.13 2.75 -4.71
N LYS A 76 -5.04 2.20 -3.89
CA LYS A 76 -4.75 1.07 -3.00
C LYS A 76 -5.69 -0.08 -3.31
N LEU A 77 -5.14 -1.22 -3.71
CA LEU A 77 -5.90 -2.43 -4.02
C LEU A 77 -5.68 -3.48 -2.92
N ASP A 78 -6.79 -3.97 -2.37
CA ASP A 78 -6.73 -5.08 -1.41
C ASP A 78 -6.67 -6.41 -2.16
N ALA A 79 -5.58 -7.16 -1.95
CA ALA A 79 -5.32 -8.45 -2.61
C ALA A 79 -5.42 -9.63 -1.63
N GLN A 80 -6.04 -9.45 -0.46
CA GLN A 80 -6.11 -10.47 0.58
C GLN A 80 -6.99 -11.65 0.16
N GLN A 81 -8.16 -11.35 -0.40
CA GLN A 81 -9.11 -12.35 -0.86
C GLN A 81 -8.80 -12.76 -2.31
N PRO A 82 -9.17 -13.99 -2.72
CA PRO A 82 -9.20 -14.37 -4.13
C PRO A 82 -10.03 -13.38 -4.97
N GLY A 83 -9.61 -13.16 -6.22
CA GLY A 83 -10.25 -12.24 -7.17
C GLY A 83 -9.25 -11.38 -7.94
N ALA A 84 -9.78 -10.45 -8.74
CA ALA A 84 -9.03 -9.69 -9.74
C ALA A 84 -7.74 -9.02 -9.22
N ASN A 85 -7.79 -8.36 -8.04
CA ASN A 85 -6.61 -7.69 -7.48
C ASN A 85 -5.48 -8.67 -7.14
N ARG A 86 -5.84 -9.85 -6.63
CA ARG A 86 -4.87 -10.89 -6.26
C ARG A 86 -4.33 -11.57 -7.52
N GLU A 87 -5.19 -11.80 -8.50
CA GLU A 87 -4.81 -12.36 -9.79
C GLU A 87 -3.84 -11.44 -10.53
N ASP A 88 -4.13 -10.14 -10.62
CA ASP A 88 -3.24 -9.14 -11.23
C ASP A 88 -1.88 -9.04 -10.50
N LEU A 89 -1.89 -9.10 -9.17
CA LEU A 89 -0.66 -9.14 -8.38
C LEU A 89 0.18 -10.39 -8.66
N VAL A 90 -0.46 -11.56 -8.83
CA VAL A 90 0.24 -12.81 -9.10
C VAL A 90 0.72 -12.87 -10.54
N SER A 91 -0.10 -12.46 -11.51
CA SER A 91 0.26 -12.51 -12.93
C SER A 91 1.36 -11.51 -13.29
N GLY A 92 1.28 -10.28 -12.77
CA GLY A 92 2.27 -9.26 -13.05
C GLY A 92 3.44 -9.27 -12.07
N GLY A 93 3.16 -9.34 -10.76
CA GLY A 93 4.17 -9.31 -9.71
C GLY A 93 4.78 -10.68 -9.37
N GLY A 94 4.25 -11.78 -9.91
CA GLY A 94 4.76 -13.14 -9.75
C GLY A 94 4.37 -13.87 -8.45
N LYS A 95 3.88 -13.17 -7.42
CA LYS A 95 3.52 -13.77 -6.12
C LYS A 95 2.49 -12.97 -5.35
N ALA A 96 1.63 -13.66 -4.62
CA ALA A 96 0.67 -13.04 -3.70
C ALA A 96 1.35 -12.54 -2.40
N LYS A 97 2.31 -11.61 -2.53
CA LYS A 97 3.05 -10.98 -1.43
C LYS A 97 2.72 -9.49 -1.37
N VAL A 98 2.58 -8.94 -0.17
CA VAL A 98 2.34 -7.50 0.05
C VAL A 98 3.28 -6.96 1.14
N PRO A 99 3.56 -5.64 1.18
CA PRO A 99 3.18 -4.63 0.18
C PRO A 99 3.88 -4.84 -1.16
N CYS A 100 3.20 -4.49 -2.25
CA CYS A 100 3.77 -4.45 -3.58
C CYS A 100 3.33 -3.16 -4.28
N LEU A 101 4.28 -2.43 -4.86
CA LEU A 101 4.03 -1.20 -5.60
C LEU A 101 4.17 -1.48 -7.10
N LYS A 102 3.09 -1.28 -7.86
CA LYS A 102 3.09 -1.31 -9.32
C LYS A 102 3.31 0.12 -9.80
N ILE A 103 4.31 0.31 -10.64
CA ILE A 103 4.69 1.61 -11.22
C ILE A 103 4.62 1.45 -12.73
N THR A 104 3.81 2.26 -13.39
CA THR A 104 3.71 2.30 -14.85
C THR A 104 4.44 3.54 -15.36
N ASP A 105 5.41 3.37 -16.24
CA ASP A 105 6.09 4.51 -16.86
C ASP A 105 5.25 5.11 -18.01
N PRO A 106 5.60 6.32 -18.51
CA PRO A 106 4.90 6.93 -19.64
C PRO A 106 4.97 6.12 -20.94
N ALA A 107 5.94 5.19 -21.07
CA ALA A 107 6.08 4.29 -22.21
C ALA A 107 5.21 3.01 -22.06
N GLY A 108 4.48 2.87 -20.95
CA GLY A 108 3.61 1.74 -20.65
C GLY A 108 4.32 0.54 -20.01
N LYS A 109 5.62 0.63 -19.72
CA LYS A 109 6.34 -0.43 -19.03
C LYS A 109 5.95 -0.44 -17.56
N THR A 110 5.60 -1.62 -17.06
CA THR A 110 5.22 -1.81 -15.66
C THR A 110 6.39 -2.41 -14.88
N GLN A 111 6.72 -1.78 -13.76
CA GLN A 111 7.66 -2.28 -12.76
C GLN A 111 6.93 -2.65 -11.47
N TRP A 112 7.31 -3.79 -10.88
CA TRP A 112 6.74 -4.28 -9.63
C TRP A 112 7.81 -4.26 -8.53
N LEU A 113 7.57 -3.46 -7.49
CA LEU A 113 8.49 -3.29 -6.37
C LEU A 113 7.93 -3.93 -5.11
N TYR A 114 8.70 -4.84 -4.52
CA TYR A 114 8.39 -5.48 -3.24
C TYR A 114 9.25 -4.91 -2.13
N GLU A 115 9.01 -5.41 -0.92
CA GLU A 115 9.66 -5.00 0.32
C GLU A 115 9.30 -3.58 0.76
N SER A 116 8.69 -3.48 1.95
CA SER A 116 8.22 -2.19 2.47
C SER A 116 9.32 -1.12 2.58
N GLY A 117 10.57 -1.52 2.84
CA GLY A 117 11.72 -0.62 2.92
C GLY A 117 12.07 -0.01 1.55
N GLU A 118 12.19 -0.83 0.52
CA GLU A 118 12.48 -0.37 -0.85
C GLU A 118 11.35 0.49 -1.41
N ILE A 119 10.10 0.11 -1.15
CA ILE A 119 8.93 0.94 -1.51
C ILE A 119 9.01 2.31 -0.86
N ILE A 120 9.30 2.38 0.45
CA ILE A 120 9.44 3.66 1.16
C ILE A 120 10.61 4.49 0.60
N LYS A 121 11.75 3.85 0.33
CA LYS A 121 12.92 4.50 -0.26
C LYS A 121 12.58 5.12 -1.61
N TYR A 122 11.89 4.36 -2.48
CA TYR A 122 11.40 4.84 -3.77
C TYR A 122 10.45 6.04 -3.64
N LEU A 123 9.46 5.95 -2.77
CA LEU A 123 8.49 7.04 -2.57
C LEU A 123 9.18 8.32 -2.07
N ARG A 124 10.14 8.18 -1.14
CA ARG A 124 10.93 9.32 -0.65
C ARG A 124 11.80 9.92 -1.74
N SER A 125 12.55 9.09 -2.48
CA SER A 125 13.43 9.60 -3.53
C SER A 125 12.67 10.33 -4.62
N ARG A 126 11.41 9.93 -4.88
CA ARG A 126 10.57 10.53 -5.91
C ARG A 126 9.81 11.78 -5.44
N PHE A 127 9.35 11.83 -4.19
CA PHE A 127 8.37 12.84 -3.75
C PHE A 127 8.79 13.69 -2.55
N ALA A 128 9.94 13.43 -1.90
CA ALA A 128 10.34 14.17 -0.70
C ALA A 128 10.88 15.59 -0.99
N THR A 129 11.32 15.87 -2.21
CA THR A 129 11.94 17.16 -2.63
C THR A 129 11.05 18.01 -3.53
N ALA A 130 9.81 17.58 -3.78
CA ALA A 130 8.84 18.28 -4.63
C ALA A 130 7.84 19.09 -3.81
#